data_AF-A0A9D9SZL4-F1
#
_entry.id   AF-A0A9D9SZL4-F1
#
_cell.length_a   1.000
_cell.length_b   1.000
_cell.length_c   1.000
_cell.angle_alpha   90.00
_cell.angle_beta   90.00
_cell.angle_gamma   90.00
#
_symmetry.space_group_name_H-M   'P 1'
#
loop_
_entity.id
_entity.type
_entity.pdbx_description
1 polymer ?
#
loop_
_entity_poly.entity_id
_entity_poly.type
_entity_poly.pdbx_seq_one_letter_code
_entity_poly.pdbx_strand_id
1 'polypeptide(L)'
;MGSPRLYLARSAKERDALAYRSRKGELRRLAPRVYIAADVDNIDALLRAQLAPLLEFLYPGHVLAYRNALSLLPESSHVYLITPKPNARNVRVGPLTIHLLPGAVDTGTEQVLPRLKRMTEVRVLLESEAGQKARRGREKFLRPDEIEAILVKRLAQGKERGLNALRDEARACADAFGQADAFAALNAKISALLATGDAGGVLHSSAGHAHAAREPFDGACLARCERFAEYLQRQFFAPLPFVYERSAWRNLAFFEAYFSNYIEGTEMTVEEAQQVVFEHRDLAQRSGDSHDVRGSWEICADLEEMSHVPQDASAFLSLLRSRHKVLLRGRPVMRPGEFKHAANRAGNTPFVAPECVAGTLTRGFEICQAAAPGFTRALLLHFLITDVHPMQDGNGRLARVLMNAELVATGQHKIIVPNVAREDYLNGQRRASRAGDFRTATKVLYQLHHYTAALPATLYDELLERLERDGAFSTPDEGVATFNAVRRAHRYDER
;
A
#
# COMPACT_ATOMS: atom_id res chain seq x y z
N MET A 1 -13.47 7.82 -25.56
CA MET A 1 -12.90 9.17 -25.39
C MET A 1 -11.39 9.03 -25.48
N GLY A 2 -10.73 9.72 -26.41
CA GLY A 2 -9.29 9.58 -26.61
C GLY A 2 -8.52 10.09 -25.39
N SER A 3 -7.44 9.41 -25.00
CA SER A 3 -6.57 9.85 -23.91
C SER A 3 -6.15 11.32 -24.12
N PRO A 4 -6.09 12.15 -23.05
CA PRO A 4 -5.71 13.56 -23.17
C PRO A 4 -4.33 13.67 -23.86
N ARG A 5 -4.25 14.47 -24.93
CA ARG A 5 -3.09 14.52 -25.82
C ARG A 5 -2.24 15.77 -25.60
N LEU A 6 -0.97 15.56 -25.26
CA LEU A 6 0.11 16.55 -25.35
C LEU A 6 0.67 16.55 -26.78
N TYR A 7 0.76 17.71 -27.41
CA TYR A 7 1.26 17.90 -28.77
C TYR A 7 2.59 18.66 -28.75
N LEU A 8 3.65 18.05 -29.29
CA LEU A 8 5.02 18.57 -29.29
C LEU A 8 5.48 18.84 -30.72
N ALA A 9 5.82 20.09 -31.03
CA ALA A 9 6.21 20.50 -32.38
C ALA A 9 7.68 20.19 -32.70
N ARG A 10 7.95 19.09 -33.40
CA ARG A 10 9.31 18.60 -33.72
C ARG A 10 9.94 19.30 -34.92
N SER A 11 9.13 19.89 -35.81
CA SER A 11 9.60 20.66 -36.96
C SER A 11 8.95 22.04 -37.06
N ALA A 12 9.50 22.93 -37.91
CA ALA A 12 8.88 24.22 -38.21
C ALA A 12 7.48 24.05 -38.82
N LYS A 13 7.33 23.09 -39.74
CA LYS A 13 6.03 22.73 -40.35
C LYS A 13 4.99 22.32 -39.31
N GLU A 14 5.37 21.46 -38.36
CA GLU A 14 4.48 21.05 -37.26
C GLU A 14 4.16 22.20 -36.31
N ARG A 15 5.14 23.07 -36.02
CA ARG A 15 4.92 24.25 -35.18
C ARG A 15 3.86 25.15 -35.78
N ASP A 16 3.94 25.40 -37.08
CA ASP A 16 3.03 26.30 -37.78
C ASP A 16 1.62 25.66 -37.90
N ALA A 17 1.55 24.35 -38.12
CA ALA A 17 0.31 23.58 -38.12
C ALA A 17 -0.38 23.59 -36.74
N LEU A 18 0.36 23.35 -35.65
CA LEU A 18 -0.18 23.38 -34.29
C LEU A 18 -0.57 24.80 -33.86
N ALA A 19 0.20 25.83 -34.26
CA ALA A 19 -0.15 27.22 -34.03
C ALA A 19 -1.44 27.62 -34.79
N TYR A 20 -1.65 27.11 -36.00
CA TYR A 20 -2.89 27.30 -36.74
C TYR A 20 -4.09 26.66 -36.02
N ARG A 21 -3.97 25.40 -35.57
CA ARG A 21 -5.02 24.71 -34.79
C ARG A 21 -5.30 25.41 -33.45
N SER A 22 -4.27 25.97 -32.82
CA SER A 22 -4.45 26.76 -31.60
C SER A 22 -5.22 28.06 -31.84
N ARG A 23 -4.97 28.75 -32.98
CA ARG A 23 -5.75 29.93 -33.39
C ARG A 23 -7.21 29.61 -33.71
N LYS A 24 -7.51 28.38 -34.14
CA LYS A 24 -8.87 27.87 -34.33
C LYS A 24 -9.58 27.47 -33.03
N GLY A 25 -8.91 27.55 -31.88
CA GLY A 25 -9.46 27.12 -30.60
C GLY A 25 -9.44 25.61 -30.36
N GLU A 26 -8.86 24.81 -31.27
CA GLU A 26 -8.76 23.35 -31.08
C GLU A 26 -7.69 22.97 -30.05
N LEU A 27 -6.66 23.81 -29.89
CA LEU A 27 -5.52 23.58 -29.00
C LEU A 27 -5.22 24.80 -28.12
N ARG A 28 -4.75 24.56 -26.90
CA ARG A 28 -4.20 25.58 -26.01
C ARG A 28 -2.68 25.48 -26.00
N ARG A 29 -1.99 26.61 -26.17
CA ARG A 29 -0.52 26.67 -26.11
C ARG A 29 -0.07 26.79 -24.66
N LEU A 30 0.85 25.92 -24.22
CA LEU A 30 1.42 25.94 -22.87
C LEU A 30 2.81 26.58 -22.82
N ALA A 31 3.60 26.42 -23.88
CA ALA A 31 4.94 26.99 -24.04
C ALA A 31 5.29 27.05 -25.54
N PRO A 32 6.42 27.66 -25.96
CA PRO A 32 6.92 27.46 -27.31
C PRO A 32 7.02 25.97 -27.64
N ARG A 33 6.38 25.56 -28.76
CA ARG A 33 6.36 24.17 -29.28
C ARG A 33 5.58 23.15 -28.45
N VAL A 34 4.84 23.57 -27.41
CA VAL A 34 4.05 22.68 -26.54
C VAL A 34 2.60 23.12 -26.51
N TYR A 35 1.71 22.21 -26.88
CA TYR A 35 0.27 22.45 -26.96
C TYR A 35 -0.50 21.28 -26.33
N ILE A 36 -1.72 21.56 -25.87
CA ILE A 36 -2.68 20.56 -25.39
C ILE A 36 -4.00 20.72 -26.14
N ALA A 37 -4.83 19.68 -26.17
CA ALA A 37 -6.19 19.82 -26.66
C ALA A 37 -7.00 20.81 -25.80
N ALA A 38 -7.91 21.56 -26.42
CA ALA A 38 -8.66 22.62 -25.74
C ALA A 38 -9.63 22.09 -24.66
N ASP A 39 -10.11 20.87 -24.82
CA ASP A 39 -11.01 20.13 -23.93
C ASP A 39 -10.32 19.46 -22.72
N VAL A 40 -9.01 19.65 -22.56
CA VAL A 40 -8.29 19.15 -21.38
C VAL A 40 -8.52 20.08 -20.20
N ASP A 41 -9.36 19.63 -19.27
CA ASP A 41 -9.65 20.36 -18.03
C ASP A 41 -8.55 20.20 -16.98
N ASN A 42 -7.99 19.00 -16.83
CA ASN A 42 -6.95 18.71 -15.82
C ASN A 42 -5.54 18.70 -16.43
N ILE A 43 -4.96 19.88 -16.57
CA ILE A 43 -3.62 20.08 -17.15
C ILE A 43 -2.53 19.46 -16.26
N ASP A 44 -2.65 19.57 -14.94
CA ASP A 44 -1.65 19.05 -14.00
C ASP A 44 -1.52 17.52 -14.08
N ALA A 45 -2.63 16.79 -14.16
CA ALA A 45 -2.62 15.35 -14.34
C ALA A 45 -1.97 14.94 -15.67
N LEU A 46 -2.28 15.65 -16.76
CA LEU A 46 -1.67 15.39 -18.06
C LEU A 46 -0.15 15.63 -18.04
N LEU A 47 0.29 16.77 -17.51
CA LEU A 47 1.71 17.12 -17.46
C LEU A 47 2.49 16.21 -16.51
N ARG A 48 1.88 15.76 -15.40
CA ARG A 48 2.45 14.75 -14.52
C ARG A 48 2.64 13.41 -15.24
N ALA A 49 1.64 12.96 -16.00
CA ALA A 49 1.72 11.71 -16.77
C ALA A 49 2.69 11.76 -17.96
N GLN A 50 2.91 12.95 -18.53
CA GLN A 50 3.74 13.16 -19.72
C GLN A 50 5.05 13.90 -19.44
N LEU A 51 5.50 13.94 -18.17
CA LEU A 51 6.65 14.75 -17.78
C LEU A 51 7.93 14.31 -18.51
N ALA A 52 8.31 13.03 -18.41
CA ALA A 52 9.58 12.58 -18.97
C ALA A 52 9.66 12.76 -20.51
N PRO A 53 8.64 12.40 -21.32
CA PRO A 53 8.63 12.71 -22.75
C PRO A 53 8.68 14.21 -23.07
N LEU A 54 8.02 15.06 -22.26
CA LEU A 54 8.07 16.50 -22.41
C LEU A 54 9.48 17.06 -22.17
N LEU A 55 10.14 16.61 -21.09
CA LEU A 55 11.49 17.03 -20.75
C LEU A 55 12.53 16.55 -21.77
N GLU A 56 12.42 15.30 -22.24
CA GLU A 56 13.28 14.76 -23.29
C GLU A 56 13.19 15.59 -24.58
N PHE A 57 11.99 16.03 -24.94
CA PHE A 57 11.75 16.84 -26.12
C PHE A 57 12.27 18.29 -25.98
N LEU A 58 12.01 18.94 -24.85
CA LEU A 58 12.38 20.34 -24.63
C LEU A 58 13.86 20.51 -24.28
N TYR A 59 14.41 19.56 -23.53
CA TYR A 59 15.73 19.64 -22.91
C TYR A 59 16.55 18.37 -23.15
N PRO A 60 16.77 17.98 -24.42
CA PRO A 60 17.62 16.83 -24.71
C PRO A 60 19.02 17.07 -24.12
N GLY A 61 19.60 16.03 -23.52
CA GLY A 61 20.93 16.08 -22.89
C GLY A 61 21.00 16.86 -21.57
N HIS A 62 19.86 17.31 -21.02
CA HIS A 62 19.80 17.81 -19.64
C HIS A 62 19.53 16.65 -18.68
N VAL A 63 19.75 16.89 -17.39
CA VAL A 63 19.64 15.88 -16.35
C VAL A 63 18.52 16.24 -15.38
N LEU A 64 17.53 15.36 -15.22
CA LEU A 64 16.53 15.51 -14.17
C LEU A 64 17.17 15.41 -12.78
N ALA A 65 16.92 16.40 -11.93
CA ALA A 65 17.74 16.67 -10.76
C ALA A 65 16.99 16.59 -9.43
N TYR A 66 17.76 16.41 -8.36
CA TYR A 66 17.30 16.42 -6.97
C TYR A 66 16.09 15.49 -6.71
N ARG A 67 15.11 15.92 -5.89
CA ARG A 67 13.93 15.08 -5.58
C ARG A 67 13.16 14.61 -6.82
N ASN A 68 13.13 15.40 -7.90
CA ASN A 68 12.43 15.00 -9.13
C ASN A 68 13.13 13.83 -9.83
N ALA A 69 14.44 13.64 -9.64
CA ALA A 69 15.16 12.50 -10.22
C ALA A 69 14.67 11.17 -9.63
N LEU A 70 14.29 11.17 -8.35
CA LEU A 70 13.81 9.97 -7.66
C LEU A 70 12.38 9.62 -8.06
N SER A 71 11.48 10.62 -8.04
CA SER A 71 10.06 10.40 -8.33
C SER A 71 9.73 10.34 -9.81
N LEU A 72 10.55 10.97 -10.67
CA LEU A 72 10.25 11.27 -12.08
C LEU A 72 8.97 12.10 -12.26
N LEU A 73 8.56 12.85 -11.24
CA LEU A 73 7.34 13.63 -11.20
C LEU A 73 7.62 15.07 -10.73
N PRO A 74 6.74 16.04 -11.06
CA PRO A 74 6.84 17.39 -10.53
C PRO A 74 6.53 17.42 -9.03
N GLU A 75 7.18 18.34 -8.33
CA GLU A 75 6.93 18.62 -6.91
C GLU A 75 6.31 20.01 -6.77
N SER A 76 5.07 20.13 -6.30
CA SER A 76 4.37 21.42 -6.20
C SER A 76 4.45 22.26 -7.50
N SER A 77 4.35 21.58 -8.66
CA SER A 77 4.51 22.16 -10.01
C SER A 77 5.92 22.66 -10.36
N HIS A 78 6.94 22.30 -9.57
CA HIS A 78 8.35 22.58 -9.84
C HIS A 78 9.09 21.34 -10.34
N VAL A 79 9.96 21.55 -11.33
CA VAL A 79 10.85 20.54 -11.90
C VAL A 79 12.26 21.12 -12.00
N TYR A 80 13.26 20.42 -11.46
CA TYR A 80 14.66 20.85 -11.52
C TYR A 80 15.44 20.05 -12.55
N LEU A 81 16.13 20.75 -13.45
CA LEU A 81 17.07 20.16 -14.41
C LEU A 81 18.47 20.74 -14.21
N ILE A 82 19.50 19.90 -14.30
CA ILE A 82 20.86 20.35 -14.52
C ILE A 82 21.09 20.59 -16.01
N THR A 83 21.70 21.73 -16.32
CA THR A 83 22.07 22.16 -17.66
C THR A 83 23.57 22.44 -17.73
N PRO A 84 24.24 22.19 -18.87
CA PRO A 84 25.63 22.60 -19.05
C PRO A 84 25.75 24.13 -19.30
N LYS A 85 24.64 24.86 -19.40
CA LYS A 85 24.62 26.29 -19.75
C LYS A 85 24.66 27.16 -18.48
N PRO A 86 25.69 27.99 -18.29
CA PRO A 86 25.90 28.75 -17.04
C PRO A 86 24.80 29.79 -16.73
N ASN A 87 24.03 30.23 -17.73
CA ASN A 87 23.05 31.32 -17.61
C ASN A 87 21.65 30.94 -18.10
N ALA A 88 21.27 29.68 -17.94
CA ALA A 88 19.92 29.24 -18.32
C ALA A 88 18.85 29.88 -17.42
N ARG A 89 17.72 30.26 -18.03
CA ARG A 89 16.59 30.87 -17.31
C ARG A 89 15.51 29.83 -17.06
N ASN A 90 14.80 29.96 -15.95
CA ASN A 90 13.63 29.13 -15.67
C ASN A 90 12.57 29.32 -16.76
N VAL A 91 11.86 28.26 -17.10
CA VAL A 91 10.85 28.25 -18.16
C VAL A 91 9.52 27.77 -17.60
N ARG A 92 8.44 28.46 -17.94
CA ARG A 92 7.08 28.02 -17.61
C ARG A 92 6.48 27.20 -18.74
N VAL A 93 5.84 26.08 -18.40
CA VAL A 93 5.06 25.25 -19.31
C VAL A 93 3.68 25.03 -18.69
N GLY A 94 2.74 25.91 -19.01
CA GLY A 94 1.45 25.96 -18.31
C GLY A 94 1.65 26.19 -16.80
N PRO A 95 1.09 25.33 -15.92
CA PRO A 95 1.29 25.44 -14.47
C PRO A 95 2.70 25.04 -14.01
N LEU A 96 3.47 24.30 -14.82
CA LEU A 96 4.80 23.83 -14.45
C LEU A 96 5.86 24.94 -14.57
N THR A 97 6.76 24.98 -13.59
CA THR A 97 7.99 25.77 -13.62
C THR A 97 9.19 24.83 -13.70
N ILE A 98 9.93 24.93 -14.81
CA ILE A 98 11.17 24.18 -15.04
C ILE A 98 12.35 25.07 -14.67
N HIS A 99 13.06 24.68 -13.62
CA HIS A 99 14.27 25.32 -13.15
C HIS A 99 15.48 24.74 -13.86
N LEU A 100 16.24 25.59 -14.54
CA LEU A 100 17.47 25.19 -15.22
C LEU A 100 18.66 25.65 -14.37
N LEU A 101 19.37 24.69 -13.80
CA LEU A 101 20.47 24.93 -12.88
C LEU A 101 21.79 24.50 -13.52
N PRO A 102 22.81 25.38 -13.58
CA PRO A 102 24.08 25.02 -14.18
C PRO A 102 24.79 23.92 -13.36
N GLY A 103 25.38 22.94 -14.03
CA GLY A 103 26.14 21.87 -13.37
C GLY A 103 26.56 20.73 -14.30
N ALA A 104 27.24 19.74 -13.73
CA ALA A 104 27.73 18.59 -14.48
C ALA A 104 26.58 17.68 -14.93
N VAL A 105 26.59 17.29 -16.21
CA VAL A 105 25.54 16.46 -16.84
C VAL A 105 25.93 14.99 -17.08
N ASP A 106 27.20 14.64 -16.86
CA ASP A 106 27.69 13.28 -17.09
C ASP A 106 28.01 12.53 -15.79
N THR A 107 28.61 13.20 -14.81
CA THR A 107 28.97 12.59 -13.52
C THR A 107 27.76 12.35 -12.63
N GLY A 108 27.64 11.15 -12.04
CA GLY A 108 26.56 10.80 -11.13
C GLY A 108 25.18 10.87 -11.81
N THR A 109 25.11 10.41 -13.05
CA THR A 109 23.88 10.39 -13.85
C THR A 109 23.59 9.00 -14.41
N GLU A 110 22.33 8.72 -14.68
CA GLU A 110 21.88 7.49 -15.34
C GLU A 110 20.81 7.79 -16.41
N GLN A 111 20.74 6.94 -17.43
CA GLN A 111 19.85 7.12 -18.57
C GLN A 111 18.42 6.68 -18.22
N VAL A 112 17.41 7.53 -18.50
CA VAL A 112 15.98 7.23 -18.27
C VAL A 112 15.23 7.02 -19.57
N LEU A 113 15.41 7.94 -20.52
CA LEU A 113 14.91 7.85 -21.90
C LEU A 113 16.08 8.11 -22.85
N PRO A 114 16.01 7.77 -24.16
CA PRO A 114 17.15 7.91 -25.08
C PRO A 114 17.86 9.26 -25.06
N ARG A 115 17.15 10.37 -24.78
CA ARG A 115 17.73 11.72 -24.71
C ARG A 115 17.51 12.44 -23.37
N LEU A 116 17.10 11.71 -22.33
CA LEU A 116 16.92 12.23 -20.97
C LEU A 116 17.67 11.37 -19.94
N LYS A 117 18.57 12.02 -19.20
CA LYS A 117 19.25 11.44 -18.04
C LYS A 117 18.60 11.95 -16.75
N ARG A 118 18.88 11.28 -15.63
CA ARG A 118 18.61 11.77 -14.27
C ARG A 118 19.85 11.66 -13.39
N MET A 119 19.86 12.38 -12.28
CA MET A 119 20.85 12.14 -11.22
C MET A 119 20.66 10.75 -10.64
N THR A 120 21.76 10.07 -10.32
CA THR A 120 21.72 8.83 -9.54
C THR A 120 21.21 9.13 -8.13
N GLU A 121 20.65 8.12 -7.46
CA GLU A 121 20.17 8.26 -6.07
C GLU A 121 21.27 8.81 -5.15
N VAL A 122 22.49 8.27 -5.27
CA VAL A 122 23.67 8.71 -4.51
C VAL A 122 23.97 10.20 -4.70
N ARG A 123 23.95 10.70 -5.93
CA ARG A 123 24.17 12.12 -6.21
C ARG A 123 23.06 12.99 -5.60
N VAL A 124 21.81 12.52 -5.64
CA VAL A 124 20.69 13.23 -5.00
C VAL A 124 20.88 13.32 -3.48
N LEU A 125 21.28 12.23 -2.83
CA LEU A 125 21.54 12.21 -1.38
C LEU A 125 22.66 13.18 -1.01
N LEU A 126 23.81 13.11 -1.69
CA LEU A 126 24.97 13.99 -1.43
C LEU A 126 24.66 15.46 -1.67
N GLU A 127 24.07 15.83 -2.81
CA GLU A 127 23.74 17.22 -3.08
C GLU A 127 22.65 17.72 -2.11
N SER A 128 21.77 16.85 -1.61
CA SER A 128 20.80 17.21 -0.57
C SER A 128 21.47 17.45 0.78
N GLU A 129 22.45 16.64 1.18
CA GLU A 129 23.25 16.89 2.40
C GLU A 129 24.01 18.23 2.31
N ALA A 130 24.67 18.49 1.18
CA ALA A 130 25.32 19.78 0.93
C ALA A 130 24.32 20.96 0.98
N GLY A 131 23.08 20.72 0.54
CA GLY A 131 22.01 21.69 0.47
C GLY A 131 21.31 22.01 1.80
N GLN A 132 21.57 21.29 2.90
CA GLN A 132 20.81 21.46 4.14
C GLN A 132 20.93 22.86 4.76
N LYS A 133 22.06 23.55 4.57
CA LYS A 133 22.31 24.90 5.07
C LYS A 133 21.87 26.00 4.09
N ALA A 134 21.25 25.65 2.96
CA ALA A 134 20.84 26.63 1.96
C ALA A 134 19.71 27.53 2.49
N ARG A 135 19.90 28.86 2.38
CA ARG A 135 18.89 29.86 2.79
C ARG A 135 17.72 30.00 1.80
N ARG A 136 17.89 29.57 0.55
CA ARG A 136 16.90 29.63 -0.54
C ARG A 136 17.00 28.38 -1.40
N GLY A 137 15.92 27.99 -2.06
CA GLY A 137 15.94 26.82 -2.95
C GLY A 137 16.01 25.49 -2.20
N ARG A 138 15.56 25.46 -0.94
CA ARG A 138 15.63 24.25 -0.09
C ARG A 138 14.63 23.19 -0.51
N GLU A 139 13.54 23.61 -1.15
CA GLU A 139 12.45 22.80 -1.66
C GLU A 139 12.88 21.76 -2.73
N LYS A 140 14.04 21.95 -3.38
CA LYS A 140 14.57 20.97 -4.33
C LYS A 140 15.28 19.81 -3.64
N PHE A 141 15.88 20.06 -2.47
CA PHE A 141 16.64 19.06 -1.74
C PHE A 141 15.71 18.13 -0.96
N LEU A 142 16.21 16.95 -0.64
CA LEU A 142 15.57 16.10 0.36
C LEU A 142 15.77 16.69 1.74
N ARG A 143 14.76 16.57 2.59
CA ARG A 143 14.87 16.85 4.02
C ARG A 143 15.64 15.70 4.71
N PRO A 144 16.20 15.94 5.92
CA PRO A 144 16.95 14.91 6.63
C PRO A 144 16.14 13.62 6.89
N ASP A 145 14.84 13.76 7.19
CA ASP A 145 13.92 12.62 7.37
C ASP A 145 13.73 11.80 6.08
N GLU A 146 13.67 12.47 4.93
CA GLU A 146 13.52 11.81 3.62
C GLU A 146 14.81 11.08 3.20
N ILE A 147 15.97 11.65 3.50
CA ILE A 147 17.28 11.01 3.29
C ILE A 147 17.35 9.71 4.10
N GLU A 148 17.02 9.78 5.39
CA GLU A 148 17.04 8.63 6.28
C GLU A 148 16.04 7.54 5.85
N ALA A 149 14.85 7.92 5.38
CA ALA A 149 13.89 6.96 4.84
C ALA A 149 14.43 6.18 3.64
N ILE A 150 15.21 6.83 2.75
CA ILE A 150 15.87 6.16 1.62
C ILE A 150 16.96 5.19 2.13
N LEU A 151 17.77 5.62 3.10
CA LEU A 151 18.81 4.77 3.68
C LEU A 151 18.22 3.54 4.39
N VAL A 152 17.16 3.72 5.18
CA VAL A 152 16.44 2.62 5.84
C VAL A 152 15.86 1.66 4.81
N LYS A 153 15.28 2.17 3.72
CA LYS A 153 14.79 1.33 2.62
C LYS A 153 15.91 0.53 1.95
N ARG A 154 17.08 1.13 1.74
CA ARG A 154 18.27 0.44 1.18
C ARG A 154 18.80 -0.63 2.12
N LEU A 155 18.81 -0.35 3.42
CA LEU A 155 19.17 -1.31 4.45
C LEU A 155 18.20 -2.50 4.47
N ALA A 156 16.90 -2.28 4.37
CA ALA A 156 15.91 -3.36 4.30
C ALA A 156 16.04 -4.24 3.04
N GLN A 157 16.48 -3.65 1.91
CA GLN A 157 16.60 -4.37 0.64
C GLN A 157 17.92 -5.14 0.49
N GLY A 158 19.02 -4.55 0.94
CA GLY A 158 20.38 -5.07 0.71
C GLY A 158 21.15 -5.41 1.99
N LYS A 159 20.53 -5.27 3.15
CA LYS A 159 21.16 -5.37 4.47
C LYS A 159 22.38 -4.43 4.56
N GLU A 160 23.32 -4.76 5.43
CA GLU A 160 24.58 -4.02 5.59
C GLU A 160 25.36 -3.88 4.29
N ARG A 161 25.37 -4.92 3.43
CA ARG A 161 26.04 -4.88 2.12
C ARG A 161 25.47 -3.78 1.22
N GLY A 162 24.16 -3.60 1.20
CA GLY A 162 23.49 -2.58 0.40
C GLY A 162 23.86 -1.16 0.81
N LEU A 163 23.89 -0.89 2.12
CA LEU A 163 24.32 0.41 2.63
C LEU A 163 25.82 0.66 2.45
N ASN A 164 26.66 -0.37 2.60
CA ASN A 164 28.10 -0.25 2.36
C ASN A 164 28.40 0.05 0.89
N ALA A 165 27.69 -0.59 -0.05
CA ALA A 165 27.81 -0.26 -1.48
C ALA A 165 27.39 1.20 -1.77
N LEU A 166 26.26 1.65 -1.20
CA LEU A 166 25.82 3.04 -1.33
C LEU A 166 26.85 4.02 -0.76
N ARG A 167 27.47 3.69 0.38
CA ARG A 167 28.54 4.49 1.00
C ARG A 167 29.75 4.62 0.09
N ASP A 168 30.17 3.53 -0.56
CA ASP A 168 31.34 3.53 -1.42
C ASP A 168 31.07 4.34 -2.72
N GLU A 169 29.88 4.18 -3.31
CA GLU A 169 29.44 5.02 -4.44
C GLU A 169 29.35 6.49 -4.05
N ALA A 170 28.87 6.79 -2.83
CA ALA A 170 28.80 8.15 -2.32
C ALA A 170 30.17 8.78 -2.12
N ARG A 171 31.18 8.01 -1.69
CA ARG A 171 32.55 8.50 -1.58
C ARG A 171 33.08 8.90 -2.95
N ALA A 172 32.99 8.01 -3.94
CA ALA A 172 33.47 8.29 -5.30
C ALA A 172 32.77 9.49 -5.94
N CYS A 173 31.45 9.62 -5.73
CA CYS A 173 30.68 10.76 -6.22
C CYS A 173 31.10 12.07 -5.50
N ALA A 174 31.28 12.03 -4.18
CA ALA A 174 31.71 13.20 -3.42
C ALA A 174 33.11 13.68 -3.81
N ASP A 175 34.04 12.76 -4.08
CA ASP A 175 35.38 13.08 -4.57
C ASP A 175 35.30 13.81 -5.93
N ALA A 176 34.44 13.34 -6.83
CA ALA A 176 34.24 13.94 -8.15
C ALA A 176 33.63 15.36 -8.10
N PHE A 177 32.87 15.68 -7.05
CA PHE A 177 32.22 16.98 -6.87
C PHE A 177 32.87 17.88 -5.81
N GLY A 178 33.93 17.42 -5.12
CA GLY A 178 34.55 18.14 -4.02
C GLY A 178 33.64 18.31 -2.79
N GLN A 179 32.78 17.32 -2.52
CA GLN A 179 31.73 17.37 -1.49
C GLN A 179 32.06 16.55 -0.24
N ALA A 180 33.29 16.68 0.28
CA ALA A 180 33.78 15.90 1.43
C ALA A 180 32.89 16.06 2.69
N ASP A 181 32.46 17.29 3.00
CA ASP A 181 31.60 17.56 4.16
C ASP A 181 30.21 16.89 4.03
N ALA A 182 29.64 16.89 2.82
CA ALA A 182 28.35 16.26 2.56
C ALA A 182 28.45 14.73 2.64
N PHE A 183 29.56 14.16 2.16
CA PHE A 183 29.85 12.74 2.36
C PHE A 183 30.02 12.40 3.83
N ALA A 184 30.73 13.22 4.61
CA ALA A 184 30.91 12.99 6.04
C ALA A 184 29.56 12.96 6.78
N ALA A 185 28.64 13.89 6.45
CA ALA A 185 27.29 13.91 7.01
C ALA A 185 26.47 12.66 6.62
N LEU A 186 26.47 12.28 5.34
CA LEU A 186 25.77 11.08 4.86
C LEU A 186 26.35 9.81 5.49
N ASN A 187 27.68 9.72 5.59
CA ASN A 187 28.39 8.59 6.19
C ASN A 187 28.12 8.46 7.69
N ALA A 188 27.93 9.57 8.41
CA ALA A 188 27.52 9.54 9.81
C ALA A 188 26.13 8.91 9.95
N LYS A 189 25.16 9.26 9.09
CA LYS A 189 23.82 8.64 9.08
C LYS A 189 23.88 7.14 8.75
N ILE A 190 24.66 6.75 7.74
CA ILE A 190 24.86 5.34 7.38
C ILE A 190 25.48 4.57 8.55
N SER A 191 26.51 5.13 9.18
CA SER A 191 27.15 4.52 10.35
C SER A 191 26.18 4.38 11.52
N ALA A 192 25.35 5.40 11.80
CA ALA A 192 24.34 5.35 12.85
C ALA A 192 23.26 4.28 12.58
N LEU A 193 22.90 4.04 11.32
CA LEU A 193 21.95 2.98 10.94
C LEU A 193 22.55 1.57 11.03
N LEU A 194 23.86 1.43 10.81
CA LEU A 194 24.58 0.16 10.90
C LEU A 194 25.07 -0.16 12.33
N ALA A 195 25.30 0.86 13.16
CA ALA A 195 25.81 0.74 14.51
C ALA A 195 24.70 0.44 15.53
N THR A 196 25.07 -0.29 16.59
CA THR A 196 24.20 -0.66 17.72
C THR A 196 24.36 0.29 18.90
N GLY A 197 24.60 1.59 18.66
CA GLY A 197 24.93 2.58 19.68
C GLY A 197 24.61 4.02 19.27
N ASP A 198 24.68 4.93 20.25
CA ASP A 198 24.04 6.25 20.34
C ASP A 198 23.82 7.01 19.02
N ALA A 199 22.57 6.96 18.53
CA ALA A 199 22.08 7.70 17.36
C ALA A 199 21.74 9.17 17.66
N GLY A 200 21.95 9.61 18.90
CA GLY A 200 21.62 10.95 19.38
C GLY A 200 22.25 12.06 18.52
N GLY A 201 21.40 12.85 17.87
CA GLY A 201 21.79 14.07 17.14
C GLY A 201 22.18 13.90 15.67
N VAL A 202 22.29 12.67 15.16
CA VAL A 202 22.64 12.38 13.74
C VAL A 202 21.44 11.91 12.92
N LEU A 203 20.57 11.09 13.53
CA LEU A 203 19.31 10.68 12.94
C LEU A 203 18.19 11.64 13.40
N HIS A 204 17.20 11.85 12.54
CA HIS A 204 16.08 12.77 12.80
C HIS A 204 14.73 12.12 12.54
N SER A 205 14.68 11.09 11.69
CA SER A 205 13.46 10.33 11.41
C SER A 205 13.18 9.34 12.53
N SER A 206 11.89 9.15 12.83
CA SER A 206 11.44 8.09 13.73
C SER A 206 11.89 6.70 13.24
N ALA A 207 11.91 6.47 11.93
CA ALA A 207 12.41 5.24 11.33
C ALA A 207 13.91 5.02 11.56
N GLY A 208 14.72 6.07 11.44
CA GLY A 208 16.15 6.02 11.73
C GLY A 208 16.43 5.72 13.19
N HIS A 209 15.77 6.43 14.11
CA HIS A 209 15.89 6.15 15.55
C HIS A 209 15.44 4.73 15.90
N ALA A 210 14.32 4.26 15.35
CA ALA A 210 13.81 2.94 15.63
C ALA A 210 14.72 1.84 15.08
N HIS A 211 15.32 2.03 13.90
CA HIS A 211 16.31 1.09 13.37
C HIS A 211 17.55 1.04 14.27
N ALA A 212 18.08 2.19 14.69
CA ALA A 212 19.20 2.26 15.62
C ALA A 212 18.87 1.60 16.98
N ALA A 213 17.61 1.72 17.43
CA ALA A 213 17.08 1.05 18.62
C ALA A 213 16.73 -0.44 18.42
N ARG A 214 17.00 -1.02 17.24
CA ARG A 214 16.66 -2.41 16.84
C ARG A 214 15.16 -2.74 16.83
N GLU A 215 14.30 -1.74 16.62
CA GLU A 215 12.86 -1.88 16.45
C GLU A 215 12.37 -1.28 15.12
N PRO A 216 12.98 -1.65 13.97
CA PRO A 216 12.67 -1.02 12.70
C PRO A 216 11.21 -1.23 12.29
N PHE A 217 10.68 -0.31 11.49
CA PHE A 217 9.31 -0.33 11.01
C PHE A 217 9.20 0.28 9.61
N ASP A 218 8.10 -0.02 8.92
CA ASP A 218 7.78 0.54 7.62
C ASP A 218 6.89 1.79 7.78
N GLY A 219 7.51 2.97 7.69
CA GLY A 219 6.79 4.23 7.81
C GLY A 219 5.78 4.49 6.69
N ALA A 220 5.93 3.90 5.51
CA ALA A 220 4.97 4.06 4.42
C ALA A 220 3.69 3.26 4.69
N CYS A 221 3.81 2.08 5.31
CA CYS A 221 2.68 1.29 5.79
C CYS A 221 1.92 2.04 6.91
N LEU A 222 2.63 2.58 7.90
CA LEU A 222 2.01 3.37 8.97
C LEU A 222 1.27 4.59 8.42
N ALA A 223 1.90 5.35 7.51
CA ALA A 223 1.25 6.49 6.88
C ALA A 223 0.00 6.11 6.06
N ARG A 224 -0.08 4.89 5.50
CA ARG A 224 -1.32 4.37 4.89
C ARG A 224 -2.38 4.08 5.94
N CYS A 225 -2.00 3.48 7.07
CA CYS A 225 -2.90 3.17 8.18
C CYS A 225 -3.48 4.45 8.80
N GLU A 226 -2.66 5.47 9.04
CA GLU A 226 -3.09 6.78 9.55
C GLU A 226 -4.11 7.44 8.62
N ARG A 227 -3.81 7.52 7.31
CA ARG A 227 -4.76 8.07 6.33
C ARG A 227 -6.06 7.27 6.27
N PHE A 228 -6.01 5.94 6.46
CA PHE A 228 -7.22 5.13 6.50
C PHE A 228 -8.03 5.41 7.76
N ALA A 229 -7.38 5.57 8.92
CA ALA A 229 -8.04 5.95 10.16
C ALA A 229 -8.72 7.32 10.04
N GLU A 230 -8.01 8.32 9.50
CA GLU A 230 -8.59 9.65 9.21
C GLU A 230 -9.78 9.57 8.27
N TYR A 231 -9.70 8.75 7.21
CA TYR A 231 -10.80 8.52 6.28
C TYR A 231 -12.03 7.95 7.01
N LEU A 232 -11.84 6.91 7.82
CA LEU A 232 -12.94 6.25 8.55
C LEU A 232 -13.55 7.12 9.65
N GLN A 233 -12.76 7.96 10.32
CA GLN A 233 -13.24 8.91 11.34
C GLN A 233 -14.25 9.93 10.78
N ARG A 234 -14.21 10.20 9.47
CA ARG A 234 -15.17 11.09 8.78
C ARG A 234 -16.45 10.38 8.38
N GLN A 235 -16.52 9.06 8.54
CA GLN A 235 -17.68 8.25 8.18
C GLN A 235 -18.53 7.96 9.41
N PHE A 236 -19.82 7.67 9.17
CA PHE A 236 -20.71 7.17 10.21
C PHE A 236 -21.14 5.74 9.88
N PHE A 237 -20.94 4.82 10.82
CA PHE A 237 -21.35 3.43 10.69
C PHE A 237 -22.30 3.08 11.83
N ALA A 238 -23.56 2.77 11.49
CA ALA A 238 -24.51 2.29 12.48
C ALA A 238 -24.11 0.87 12.93
N PRO A 239 -24.08 0.59 14.26
CA PRO A 239 -23.82 -0.76 14.75
C PRO A 239 -24.87 -1.76 14.24
N LEU A 240 -24.45 -2.99 13.95
CA LEU A 240 -25.33 -4.10 13.58
C LEU A 240 -25.31 -5.17 14.67
N PRO A 241 -26.09 -4.99 15.75
CA PRO A 241 -26.02 -5.88 16.92
C PRO A 241 -26.41 -7.31 16.55
N PHE A 242 -25.65 -8.29 17.05
CA PHE A 242 -25.94 -9.71 16.93
C PHE A 242 -26.48 -10.23 18.28
N VAL A 243 -27.65 -10.85 18.24
CA VAL A 243 -28.20 -11.55 19.40
C VAL A 243 -27.72 -12.99 19.34
N TYR A 244 -26.94 -13.40 20.34
CA TYR A 244 -26.35 -14.74 20.35
C TYR A 244 -27.42 -15.83 20.39
N GLU A 245 -27.37 -16.69 19.39
CA GLU A 245 -28.14 -17.92 19.31
C GLU A 245 -27.21 -19.03 18.79
N ARG A 246 -27.21 -20.18 19.47
CA ARG A 246 -26.19 -21.22 19.27
C ARG A 246 -26.14 -21.74 17.84
N SER A 247 -27.30 -21.94 17.21
CA SER A 247 -27.38 -22.49 15.84
C SER A 247 -26.94 -21.45 14.83
N ALA A 248 -27.44 -20.22 14.96
CA ALA A 248 -27.00 -19.08 14.14
C ALA A 248 -25.49 -18.86 14.20
N TRP A 249 -24.90 -18.87 15.40
CA TRP A 249 -23.46 -18.72 15.58
C TRP A 249 -22.68 -19.83 14.88
N ARG A 250 -23.06 -21.09 15.11
CA ARG A 250 -22.41 -22.26 14.49
C ARG A 250 -22.46 -22.20 12.96
N ASN A 251 -23.62 -21.84 12.41
CA ASN A 251 -23.85 -21.78 10.97
C ASN A 251 -23.07 -20.64 10.31
N LEU A 252 -23.07 -19.44 10.92
CA LEU A 252 -22.27 -18.31 10.43
C LEU A 252 -20.77 -18.61 10.52
N ALA A 253 -20.30 -19.23 11.61
CA ALA A 253 -18.90 -19.63 11.75
C ALA A 253 -18.47 -20.68 10.70
N PHE A 254 -19.36 -21.61 10.34
CA PHE A 254 -19.11 -22.55 9.26
C PHE A 254 -18.91 -21.84 7.91
N PHE A 255 -19.84 -20.97 7.51
CA PHE A 255 -19.72 -20.27 6.23
C PHE A 255 -18.61 -19.22 6.22
N GLU A 256 -18.32 -18.56 7.35
CA GLU A 256 -17.14 -17.71 7.51
C GLU A 256 -15.86 -18.49 7.20
N ALA A 257 -15.67 -19.66 7.83
CA ALA A 257 -14.50 -20.50 7.61
C ALA A 257 -14.44 -21.03 6.16
N TYR A 258 -15.57 -21.51 5.63
CA TYR A 258 -15.66 -22.02 4.26
C TYR A 258 -15.23 -20.97 3.23
N PHE A 259 -15.90 -19.82 3.20
CA PHE A 259 -15.62 -18.77 2.20
C PHE A 259 -14.23 -18.16 2.41
N SER A 260 -13.79 -18.00 3.66
CA SER A 260 -12.45 -17.48 3.96
C SER A 260 -11.33 -18.36 3.39
N ASN A 261 -11.49 -19.69 3.36
CA ASN A 261 -10.49 -20.58 2.75
C ASN A 261 -10.61 -20.61 1.23
N TYR A 262 -11.83 -20.55 0.68
CA TYR A 262 -12.03 -20.50 -0.77
C TYR A 262 -11.34 -19.29 -1.41
N ILE A 263 -11.40 -18.11 -0.78
CA ILE A 263 -10.72 -16.88 -1.27
C ILE A 263 -9.21 -17.10 -1.47
N GLU A 264 -8.60 -17.92 -0.61
CA GLU A 264 -7.17 -18.23 -0.64
C GLU A 264 -6.81 -19.42 -1.56
N GLY A 265 -7.79 -20.00 -2.26
CA GLY A 265 -7.59 -21.07 -3.25
C GLY A 265 -7.94 -22.48 -2.76
N THR A 266 -8.53 -22.63 -1.58
CA THR A 266 -9.07 -23.93 -1.12
C THR A 266 -10.44 -24.17 -1.75
N GLU A 267 -10.46 -24.68 -2.97
CA GLU A 267 -11.69 -24.98 -3.70
C GLU A 267 -12.32 -26.28 -3.21
N MET A 268 -13.31 -26.22 -2.33
CA MET A 268 -14.01 -27.41 -1.79
C MET A 268 -15.52 -27.21 -1.89
N THR A 269 -16.27 -28.28 -2.11
CA THR A 269 -17.75 -28.22 -2.06
C THR A 269 -18.24 -27.99 -0.63
N VAL A 270 -19.49 -27.55 -0.47
CA VAL A 270 -20.06 -27.32 0.87
C VAL A 270 -20.16 -28.64 1.63
N GLU A 271 -20.55 -29.72 0.95
CA GLU A 271 -20.70 -31.07 1.49
C GLU A 271 -19.36 -31.62 1.98
N GLU A 272 -18.30 -31.48 1.18
CA GLU A 272 -16.94 -31.86 1.61
C GLU A 272 -16.50 -31.05 2.84
N ALA A 273 -16.80 -29.75 2.88
CA ALA A 273 -16.49 -28.90 4.03
C ALA A 273 -17.22 -29.34 5.30
N GLN A 274 -18.49 -29.74 5.18
CA GLN A 274 -19.28 -30.29 6.27
C GLN A 274 -18.65 -31.59 6.79
N GLN A 275 -18.24 -32.50 5.91
CA GLN A 275 -17.57 -33.75 6.31
C GLN A 275 -16.26 -33.47 7.08
N VAL A 276 -15.48 -32.51 6.61
CA VAL A 276 -14.22 -32.11 7.27
C VAL A 276 -14.46 -31.54 8.67
N VAL A 277 -15.49 -30.71 8.82
CA VAL A 277 -15.74 -29.94 10.05
C VAL A 277 -16.57 -30.72 11.06
N PHE A 278 -17.69 -31.32 10.64
CA PHE A 278 -18.67 -31.94 11.53
C PHE A 278 -18.47 -33.46 11.69
N GLU A 279 -17.92 -34.14 10.68
CA GLU A 279 -17.66 -35.58 10.73
C GLU A 279 -16.19 -35.91 11.05
N HIS A 280 -15.33 -34.88 11.17
CA HIS A 280 -13.88 -35.01 11.36
C HIS A 280 -13.20 -35.89 10.30
N ARG A 281 -13.73 -35.90 9.08
CA ARG A 281 -13.26 -36.74 7.98
C ARG A 281 -12.42 -35.93 7.00
N ASP A 282 -11.10 -36.14 7.02
CA ASP A 282 -10.18 -35.47 6.09
C ASP A 282 -10.29 -36.05 4.67
N LEU A 283 -10.18 -35.18 3.66
CA LEU A 283 -10.09 -35.60 2.26
C LEU A 283 -8.69 -36.15 1.99
N ALA A 284 -8.58 -37.44 1.69
CA ALA A 284 -7.29 -38.15 1.61
C ALA A 284 -6.27 -37.52 0.65
N GLN A 285 -6.71 -36.97 -0.49
CA GLN A 285 -5.83 -36.32 -1.48
C GLN A 285 -5.60 -34.82 -1.22
N ARG A 286 -6.29 -34.24 -0.24
CA ARG A 286 -6.31 -32.79 0.06
C ARG A 286 -6.31 -32.53 1.57
N SER A 287 -5.47 -33.27 2.29
CA SER A 287 -5.39 -33.19 3.76
C SER A 287 -5.01 -31.78 4.24
N GLY A 288 -4.12 -31.08 3.52
CA GLY A 288 -3.78 -29.69 3.82
C GLY A 288 -4.98 -28.74 3.76
N ASP A 289 -5.81 -28.87 2.72
CA ASP A 289 -7.04 -28.07 2.57
C ASP A 289 -8.09 -28.42 3.63
N SER A 290 -8.20 -29.70 4.00
CA SER A 290 -9.07 -30.16 5.09
C SER A 290 -8.65 -29.52 6.43
N HIS A 291 -7.34 -29.51 6.71
CA HIS A 291 -6.81 -28.89 7.93
C HIS A 291 -7.00 -27.37 7.95
N ASP A 292 -6.87 -26.68 6.81
CA ASP A 292 -7.06 -25.24 6.69
C ASP A 292 -8.50 -24.82 7.03
N VAL A 293 -9.50 -25.52 6.47
CA VAL A 293 -10.92 -25.27 6.78
C VAL A 293 -11.24 -25.60 8.23
N ARG A 294 -10.77 -26.74 8.74
CA ARG A 294 -10.98 -27.12 10.14
C ARG A 294 -10.35 -26.11 11.10
N GLY A 295 -9.10 -25.70 10.87
CA GLY A 295 -8.41 -24.74 11.73
C GLY A 295 -9.09 -23.36 11.73
N SER A 296 -9.61 -22.93 10.58
CA SER A 296 -10.41 -21.70 10.49
C SER A 296 -11.71 -21.81 11.26
N TRP A 297 -12.43 -22.92 11.11
CA TRP A 297 -13.68 -23.15 11.81
C TRP A 297 -13.51 -23.26 13.33
N GLU A 298 -12.47 -23.95 13.81
CA GLU A 298 -12.15 -24.08 15.24
C GLU A 298 -12.05 -22.72 15.93
N ILE A 299 -11.42 -21.74 15.28
CA ILE A 299 -11.33 -20.37 15.79
C ILE A 299 -12.70 -19.68 15.65
N CYS A 300 -13.29 -19.70 14.46
CA CYS A 300 -14.50 -18.92 14.17
C CYS A 300 -15.72 -19.37 14.99
N ALA A 301 -15.79 -20.67 15.34
CA ALA A 301 -16.90 -21.26 16.09
C ALA A 301 -16.74 -21.12 17.60
N ASP A 302 -15.54 -20.84 18.10
CA ASP A 302 -15.29 -20.62 19.53
C ASP A 302 -15.62 -19.16 19.90
N LEU A 303 -16.69 -18.99 20.69
CA LEU A 303 -17.14 -17.66 21.12
C LEU A 303 -16.14 -17.00 22.08
N GLU A 304 -15.50 -17.78 22.96
CA GLU A 304 -14.53 -17.24 23.92
C GLU A 304 -13.28 -16.77 23.17
N GLU A 305 -12.77 -17.60 22.26
CA GLU A 305 -11.63 -17.24 21.41
C GLU A 305 -11.97 -16.02 20.54
N MET A 306 -13.13 -15.96 19.90
CA MET A 306 -13.53 -14.81 19.06
C MET A 306 -13.83 -13.55 19.86
N SER A 307 -14.17 -13.66 21.15
CA SER A 307 -14.34 -12.50 22.04
C SER A 307 -13.02 -11.99 22.61
N HIS A 308 -11.94 -12.76 22.47
CA HIS A 308 -10.61 -12.34 22.92
C HIS A 308 -10.00 -11.32 21.95
N VAL A 309 -9.86 -10.08 22.42
CA VAL A 309 -9.22 -8.97 21.70
C VAL A 309 -8.00 -8.45 22.46
N PRO A 310 -6.93 -8.06 21.74
CA PRO A 310 -5.68 -7.64 22.37
C PRO A 310 -5.83 -6.26 23.03
N GLN A 311 -5.25 -6.10 24.22
CA GLN A 311 -5.28 -4.83 25.00
C GLN A 311 -4.07 -3.94 24.72
N ASP A 312 -2.98 -4.53 24.24
CA ASP A 312 -1.74 -3.84 23.91
C ASP A 312 -1.05 -4.51 22.71
N ALA A 313 0.02 -3.89 22.22
CA ALA A 313 0.76 -4.41 21.07
C ALA A 313 1.38 -5.79 21.32
N SER A 314 1.86 -6.08 22.53
CA SER A 314 2.46 -7.40 22.86
C SER A 314 1.40 -8.51 22.81
N ALA A 315 0.22 -8.24 23.38
CA ALA A 315 -0.94 -9.12 23.29
C ALA A 315 -1.38 -9.29 21.83
N PHE A 316 -1.38 -8.23 21.01
CA PHE A 316 -1.71 -8.31 19.59
C PHE A 316 -0.75 -9.21 18.81
N LEU A 317 0.57 -9.04 18.97
CA LEU A 317 1.57 -9.88 18.32
C LEU A 317 1.44 -11.34 18.76
N SER A 318 1.17 -11.59 20.04
CA SER A 318 0.99 -12.94 20.59
C SER A 318 -0.27 -13.60 20.02
N LEU A 319 -1.37 -12.86 19.92
CA LEU A 319 -2.64 -13.34 19.38
C LEU A 319 -2.55 -13.65 17.88
N LEU A 320 -1.84 -12.82 17.10
CA LEU A 320 -1.59 -13.10 15.69
C LEU A 320 -0.86 -14.44 15.51
N ARG A 321 0.15 -14.71 16.35
CA ARG A 321 0.93 -15.95 16.30
C ARG A 321 0.11 -17.16 16.74
N SER A 322 -0.65 -17.06 17.83
CA SER A 322 -1.47 -18.18 18.34
C SER A 322 -2.56 -18.58 17.34
N ARG A 323 -3.34 -17.61 16.83
CA ARG A 323 -4.39 -17.86 15.84
C ARG A 323 -3.81 -18.38 14.53
N HIS A 324 -2.72 -17.80 14.04
CA HIS A 324 -2.08 -18.30 12.83
C HIS A 324 -1.53 -19.73 12.98
N LYS A 325 -1.03 -20.09 14.17
CA LYS A 325 -0.60 -21.47 14.46
C LYS A 325 -1.74 -22.47 14.31
N VAL A 326 -2.95 -22.12 14.76
CA VAL A 326 -4.15 -22.95 14.58
C VAL A 326 -4.57 -22.99 13.12
N LEU A 327 -4.66 -21.82 12.46
CA LEU A 327 -5.07 -21.70 11.06
C LEU A 327 -4.23 -22.57 10.11
N LEU A 328 -2.91 -22.56 10.26
CA LEU A 328 -2.00 -23.26 9.35
C LEU A 328 -1.37 -24.54 9.94
N ARG A 329 -1.95 -25.12 11.00
CA ARG A 329 -1.37 -26.31 11.65
C ARG A 329 -1.10 -27.47 10.68
N GLY A 330 -1.92 -27.61 9.63
CA GLY A 330 -1.77 -28.61 8.58
C GLY A 330 -0.68 -28.32 7.54
N ARG A 331 -0.01 -27.16 7.61
CA ARG A 331 1.06 -26.72 6.70
C ARG A 331 2.36 -26.37 7.46
N PRO A 332 3.06 -27.34 8.10
CA PRO A 332 4.29 -27.08 8.85
C PRO A 332 5.38 -26.34 8.05
N VAL A 333 5.46 -26.58 6.73
CA VAL A 333 6.40 -25.91 5.82
C VAL A 333 6.21 -24.39 5.74
N MET A 334 5.03 -23.89 6.12
CA MET A 334 4.71 -22.46 6.17
C MET A 334 5.02 -21.81 7.53
N ARG A 335 5.62 -22.58 8.47
CA ARG A 335 6.00 -22.16 9.83
C ARG A 335 4.83 -21.51 10.61
N PRO A 336 3.81 -22.29 10.99
CA PRO A 336 2.63 -21.78 11.67
C PRO A 336 2.96 -21.09 12.99
N GLY A 337 2.71 -19.78 13.04
CA GLY A 337 2.84 -18.95 14.24
C GLY A 337 4.13 -18.13 14.27
N GLU A 338 4.93 -18.20 13.22
CA GLU A 338 6.13 -17.38 13.05
C GLU A 338 5.88 -16.26 12.03
N PHE A 339 6.45 -15.08 12.30
CA PHE A 339 6.53 -14.04 11.27
C PHE A 339 7.48 -14.48 10.15
N LYS A 340 7.24 -13.94 8.96
CA LYS A 340 8.05 -14.24 7.77
C LYS A 340 9.52 -13.88 8.00
N HIS A 341 10.40 -14.76 7.53
CA HIS A 341 11.86 -14.55 7.52
C HIS A 341 12.40 -14.06 6.17
N ALA A 342 11.53 -14.07 5.14
CA ALA A 342 11.85 -13.63 3.79
C ALA A 342 10.77 -12.67 3.27
N ALA A 343 11.17 -11.76 2.38
CA ALA A 343 10.25 -10.80 1.79
C ALA A 343 9.20 -11.52 0.94
N ASN A 344 7.92 -11.16 1.14
CA ASN A 344 6.79 -11.59 0.33
C ASN A 344 6.23 -10.40 -0.48
N ARG A 345 5.45 -10.70 -1.52
CA ARG A 345 4.92 -9.71 -2.47
C ARG A 345 3.56 -10.15 -3.03
N ALA A 346 2.76 -9.18 -3.47
CA ALA A 346 1.58 -9.42 -4.28
C ALA A 346 1.79 -8.86 -5.70
N GLY A 347 1.96 -9.76 -6.67
CA GLY A 347 2.44 -9.41 -8.01
C GLY A 347 3.81 -8.72 -7.92
N ASN A 348 3.92 -7.49 -8.45
CA ASN A 348 5.15 -6.70 -8.42
C ASN A 348 5.25 -5.77 -7.19
N THR A 349 4.30 -5.81 -6.26
CA THR A 349 4.30 -4.94 -5.07
C THR A 349 4.86 -5.69 -3.86
N PRO A 350 6.03 -5.30 -3.33
CA PRO A 350 6.54 -5.89 -2.09
C PRO A 350 5.71 -5.44 -0.88
N PHE A 351 5.56 -6.32 0.10
CA PHE A 351 5.02 -5.97 1.43
C PHE A 351 6.15 -5.54 2.38
N VAL A 352 5.79 -5.23 3.63
CA VAL A 352 6.73 -4.84 4.70
C VAL A 352 7.88 -5.85 4.83
N ALA A 353 9.11 -5.36 4.97
CA ALA A 353 10.28 -6.24 5.11
C ALA A 353 10.22 -7.07 6.40
N PRO A 354 10.72 -8.33 6.43
CA PRO A 354 10.71 -9.22 7.61
C PRO A 354 11.11 -8.55 8.93
N GLU A 355 12.23 -7.83 8.92
CA GLU A 355 12.80 -7.12 10.06
C GLU A 355 11.88 -6.00 10.57
N CYS A 356 11.06 -5.41 9.70
CA CYS A 356 10.15 -4.32 10.03
C CYS A 356 8.78 -4.80 10.51
N VAL A 357 8.46 -6.10 10.41
CA VAL A 357 7.10 -6.62 10.68
C VAL A 357 6.66 -6.30 12.11
N ALA A 358 7.46 -6.66 13.11
CA ALA A 358 7.09 -6.48 14.51
C ALA A 358 6.90 -4.99 14.85
N GLY A 359 7.88 -4.15 14.49
CA GLY A 359 7.80 -2.71 14.75
C GLY A 359 6.67 -2.00 14.01
N THR A 360 6.28 -2.48 12.82
CA THR A 360 5.14 -1.93 12.06
C THR A 360 3.81 -2.36 12.66
N LEU A 361 3.67 -3.63 13.06
CA LEU A 361 2.45 -4.12 13.73
C LEU A 361 2.23 -3.44 15.07
N THR A 362 3.28 -3.27 15.89
CA THR A 362 3.19 -2.58 17.18
C THR A 362 2.62 -1.17 17.03
N ARG A 363 3.25 -0.34 16.19
CA ARG A 363 2.84 1.06 15.96
C ARG A 363 1.52 1.14 15.20
N GLY A 364 1.29 0.25 14.24
CA GLY A 364 0.02 0.16 13.52
C GLY A 364 -1.16 -0.19 14.43
N PHE A 365 -0.93 -1.04 15.43
CA PHE A 365 -1.95 -1.42 16.40
C PHE A 365 -2.33 -0.25 17.32
N GLU A 366 -1.39 0.63 17.69
CA GLU A 366 -1.69 1.86 18.44
C GLU A 366 -2.68 2.76 17.67
N ILE A 367 -2.51 2.88 16.34
CA ILE A 367 -3.47 3.59 15.47
C ILE A 367 -4.84 2.91 15.51
N CYS A 368 -4.89 1.57 15.47
CA CYS A 368 -6.14 0.82 15.55
C CYS A 368 -6.84 1.03 16.91
N GLN A 369 -6.09 1.01 18.02
CA GLN A 369 -6.63 1.22 19.36
C GLN A 369 -7.22 2.62 19.57
N ALA A 370 -6.62 3.64 18.94
CA ALA A 370 -7.14 5.00 18.99
C ALA A 370 -8.49 5.17 18.25
N ALA A 371 -8.84 4.27 17.34
CA ALA A 371 -10.11 4.30 16.64
C ALA A 371 -11.27 3.75 17.50
N ALA A 372 -12.50 4.16 17.20
CA ALA A 372 -13.70 3.69 17.89
C ALA A 372 -13.84 2.14 17.76
N PRO A 373 -14.14 1.42 18.86
CA PRO A 373 -14.37 -0.02 18.82
C PRO A 373 -15.48 -0.43 17.84
N GLY A 374 -15.42 -1.66 17.34
CA GLY A 374 -16.40 -2.24 16.42
C GLY A 374 -16.01 -2.05 14.96
N PHE A 375 -16.96 -1.71 14.08
CA PHE A 375 -16.74 -1.75 12.63
C PHE A 375 -15.54 -0.93 12.15
N THR A 376 -15.34 0.27 12.68
CA THR A 376 -14.19 1.12 12.31
C THR A 376 -12.85 0.46 12.67
N ARG A 377 -12.69 0.00 13.92
CA ARG A 377 -11.46 -0.68 14.35
C ARG A 377 -11.27 -2.02 13.62
N ALA A 378 -12.35 -2.75 13.35
CA ALA A 378 -12.31 -4.00 12.61
C ALA A 378 -11.72 -3.81 11.20
N LEU A 379 -12.12 -2.75 10.49
CA LEU A 379 -11.56 -2.41 9.18
C LEU A 379 -10.08 -2.02 9.26
N LEU A 380 -9.66 -1.30 10.30
CA LEU A 380 -8.26 -0.92 10.48
C LEU A 380 -7.37 -2.12 10.79
N LEU A 381 -7.82 -3.02 11.66
CA LEU A 381 -7.10 -4.27 11.96
C LEU A 381 -6.96 -5.13 10.70
N HIS A 382 -8.04 -5.27 9.93
CA HIS A 382 -8.03 -5.97 8.66
C HIS A 382 -7.00 -5.38 7.69
N PHE A 383 -7.02 -4.06 7.51
CA PHE A 383 -6.09 -3.36 6.61
C PHE A 383 -4.64 -3.47 7.08
N LEU A 384 -4.37 -3.26 8.37
CA LEU A 384 -3.03 -3.37 8.94
C LEU A 384 -2.41 -4.75 8.67
N ILE A 385 -3.15 -5.83 8.93
CA ILE A 385 -2.64 -7.19 8.76
C ILE A 385 -2.41 -7.50 7.28
N THR A 386 -3.35 -7.12 6.40
CA THR A 386 -3.24 -7.39 4.95
C THR A 386 -2.16 -6.55 4.25
N ASP A 387 -1.90 -5.32 4.73
CA ASP A 387 -0.89 -4.42 4.18
C ASP A 387 0.53 -4.71 4.71
N VAL A 388 0.66 -5.16 5.97
CA VAL A 388 1.94 -5.66 6.52
C VAL A 388 2.30 -7.04 5.96
N HIS A 389 1.31 -7.91 5.84
CA HIS A 389 1.45 -9.29 5.38
C HIS A 389 2.50 -10.07 6.21
N PRO A 390 2.30 -10.20 7.53
CA PRO A 390 3.34 -10.58 8.49
C PRO A 390 3.80 -12.04 8.43
N MET A 391 2.97 -12.95 7.92
CA MET A 391 3.22 -14.38 7.86
C MET A 391 3.66 -14.82 6.46
N GLN A 392 4.23 -16.02 6.34
CA GLN A 392 4.59 -16.58 5.03
C GLN A 392 3.37 -16.88 4.15
N ASP A 393 2.28 -17.32 4.76
CA ASP A 393 0.98 -17.60 4.13
C ASP A 393 -0.14 -17.35 5.16
N GLY A 394 -1.42 -17.44 4.78
CA GLY A 394 -2.55 -17.37 5.71
C GLY A 394 -2.92 -15.97 6.20
N ASN A 395 -2.28 -14.92 5.68
CA ASN A 395 -2.48 -13.53 6.11
C ASN A 395 -3.91 -13.04 5.88
N GLY A 396 -4.53 -13.38 4.74
CA GLY A 396 -5.92 -13.00 4.46
C GLY A 396 -6.91 -13.64 5.42
N ARG A 397 -6.73 -14.94 5.73
CA ARG A 397 -7.54 -15.68 6.72
C ARG A 397 -7.38 -15.07 8.11
N LEU A 398 -6.15 -14.83 8.53
CA LEU A 398 -5.85 -14.19 9.82
C LEU A 398 -6.47 -12.80 9.94
N ALA A 399 -6.38 -11.98 8.88
CA ALA A 399 -6.97 -10.64 8.86
C ALA A 399 -8.50 -10.67 9.00
N ARG A 400 -9.19 -11.60 8.33
CA ARG A 400 -10.66 -11.75 8.44
C ARG A 400 -11.09 -12.24 9.83
N VAL A 401 -10.35 -13.18 10.41
CA VAL A 401 -10.60 -13.64 11.79
C VAL A 401 -10.45 -12.49 12.79
N LEU A 402 -9.37 -11.71 12.72
CA LEU A 402 -9.14 -10.58 13.63
C LEU A 402 -10.17 -9.45 13.44
N MET A 403 -10.57 -9.19 12.20
CA MET A 403 -11.66 -8.27 11.87
C MET A 403 -12.97 -8.70 12.53
N ASN A 404 -13.33 -9.98 12.41
CA ASN A 404 -14.57 -10.49 13.00
C ASN A 404 -14.47 -10.62 14.53
N ALA A 405 -13.30 -10.87 15.10
CA ALA A 405 -13.12 -10.88 16.56
C ALA A 405 -13.42 -9.50 17.18
N GLU A 406 -13.01 -8.40 16.54
CA GLU A 406 -13.36 -7.05 16.99
C GLU A 406 -14.88 -6.78 16.93
N LEU A 407 -15.56 -7.30 15.91
CA LEU A 407 -17.02 -7.20 15.81
C LEU A 407 -17.73 -8.03 16.89
N VAL A 408 -17.26 -9.25 17.12
CA VAL A 408 -17.79 -10.16 18.15
C VAL A 408 -17.63 -9.58 19.54
N ALA A 409 -16.45 -9.04 19.86
CA ALA A 409 -16.17 -8.40 21.15
C ALA A 409 -17.05 -7.16 21.41
N THR A 410 -17.60 -6.55 20.37
CA THR A 410 -18.55 -5.42 20.47
C THR A 410 -20.01 -5.83 20.24
N GLY A 411 -20.29 -7.14 20.21
CA GLY A 411 -21.65 -7.68 20.08
C GLY A 411 -22.28 -7.44 18.70
N GLN A 412 -21.48 -7.31 17.65
CA GLN A 412 -21.93 -7.07 16.28
C GLN A 412 -21.88 -8.33 15.41
N HIS A 413 -22.64 -8.31 14.32
CA HIS A 413 -22.57 -9.37 13.31
C HIS A 413 -21.17 -9.47 12.72
N LYS A 414 -20.81 -10.69 12.32
CA LYS A 414 -19.58 -10.93 11.57
C LYS A 414 -19.70 -10.42 10.14
N ILE A 415 -18.59 -10.30 9.45
CA ILE A 415 -18.51 -10.06 8.01
C ILE A 415 -18.06 -11.35 7.33
N ILE A 416 -18.91 -11.88 6.46
CA ILE A 416 -18.59 -12.99 5.58
C ILE A 416 -18.32 -12.42 4.19
N VAL A 417 -17.26 -12.90 3.53
CA VAL A 417 -16.89 -12.51 2.16
C VAL A 417 -17.19 -13.68 1.22
N PRO A 418 -18.34 -13.73 0.54
CA PRO A 418 -18.67 -14.82 -0.39
C PRO A 418 -17.74 -14.87 -1.61
N ASN A 419 -17.71 -16.02 -2.29
CA ASN A 419 -16.87 -16.25 -3.48
C ASN A 419 -17.13 -15.22 -4.57
N VAL A 420 -18.39 -14.91 -4.82
CA VAL A 420 -18.82 -13.95 -5.84
C VAL A 420 -18.32 -12.52 -5.56
N ALA A 421 -18.02 -12.20 -4.28
CA ALA A 421 -17.50 -10.90 -3.86
C ALA A 421 -15.96 -10.84 -3.84
N ARG A 422 -15.27 -11.93 -4.17
CA ARG A 422 -13.80 -12.05 -4.06
C ARG A 422 -13.07 -10.94 -4.82
N GLU A 423 -13.40 -10.69 -6.08
CA GLU A 423 -12.68 -9.68 -6.87
C GLU A 423 -12.95 -8.26 -6.36
N ASP A 424 -14.18 -7.93 -5.95
CA ASP A 424 -14.52 -6.64 -5.36
C ASP A 424 -13.73 -6.42 -4.05
N TYR A 425 -13.67 -7.43 -3.18
CA TYR A 425 -12.91 -7.43 -1.94
C TYR A 425 -11.41 -7.25 -2.18
N LEU A 426 -10.81 -8.02 -3.10
CA LEU A 426 -9.39 -7.92 -3.43
C LEU A 426 -9.05 -6.59 -4.12
N ASN A 427 -9.93 -6.11 -4.99
CA ASN A 427 -9.75 -4.81 -5.66
C ASN A 427 -9.80 -3.65 -4.66
N GLY A 428 -10.71 -3.70 -3.69
CA GLY A 428 -10.77 -2.74 -2.59
C GLY A 428 -9.43 -2.64 -1.86
N GLN A 429 -8.86 -3.77 -1.43
CA GLN A 429 -7.55 -3.82 -0.77
C GLN A 429 -6.43 -3.30 -1.68
N ARG A 430 -6.41 -3.70 -2.96
CA ARG A 430 -5.40 -3.24 -3.93
C ARG A 430 -5.42 -1.72 -4.08
N ARG A 431 -6.60 -1.11 -4.17
CA ARG A 431 -6.76 0.35 -4.28
C ARG A 431 -6.34 1.07 -3.01
N ALA A 432 -6.72 0.56 -1.85
CA ALA A 432 -6.33 1.12 -0.55
C ALA A 432 -4.81 1.10 -0.37
N SER A 433 -4.16 -0.04 -0.63
CA SER A 433 -2.71 -0.21 -0.46
C SER A 433 -1.89 0.58 -1.49
N ARG A 434 -2.28 0.56 -2.78
CA ARG A 434 -1.46 1.15 -3.86
C ARG A 434 -1.74 2.62 -4.15
N ALA A 435 -2.99 3.05 -3.98
CA ALA A 435 -3.42 4.40 -4.35
C ALA A 435 -3.89 5.24 -3.15
N GLY A 436 -3.99 4.66 -1.94
CA GLY A 436 -4.59 5.34 -0.80
C GLY A 436 -6.09 5.62 -0.99
N ASP A 437 -6.73 4.88 -1.89
CA ASP A 437 -8.17 4.97 -2.14
C ASP A 437 -8.91 3.93 -1.31
N PHE A 438 -9.42 4.38 -0.17
CA PHE A 438 -10.05 3.54 0.85
C PHE A 438 -11.54 3.26 0.58
N ARG A 439 -12.17 4.05 -0.29
CA ARG A 439 -13.62 4.01 -0.53
C ARG A 439 -14.12 2.64 -0.92
N THR A 440 -13.42 2.00 -1.86
CA THR A 440 -13.85 0.70 -2.39
C THR A 440 -13.76 -0.39 -1.32
N ALA A 441 -12.68 -0.42 -0.54
CA ALA A 441 -12.50 -1.39 0.55
C ALA A 441 -13.58 -1.23 1.62
N THR A 442 -13.79 0.01 2.10
CA THR A 442 -14.82 0.30 3.11
C THR A 442 -16.21 -0.04 2.64
N LYS A 443 -16.57 0.37 1.41
CA LYS A 443 -17.89 0.11 0.84
C LYS A 443 -18.19 -1.38 0.76
N VAL A 444 -17.25 -2.18 0.24
CA VAL A 444 -17.46 -3.63 0.05
C VAL A 444 -17.67 -4.31 1.41
N LEU A 445 -16.78 -4.06 2.39
CA LEU A 445 -16.90 -4.66 3.71
C LEU A 445 -18.15 -4.18 4.48
N TYR A 446 -18.56 -2.93 4.28
CA TYR A 446 -19.81 -2.41 4.85
C TYR A 446 -21.04 -3.13 4.27
N GLN A 447 -21.08 -3.31 2.95
CA GLN A 447 -22.16 -4.04 2.30
C GLN A 447 -22.21 -5.51 2.71
N LEU A 448 -21.04 -6.14 2.89
CA LEU A 448 -20.94 -7.52 3.37
C LEU A 448 -21.35 -7.67 4.84
N HIS A 449 -21.04 -6.69 5.69
CA HIS A 449 -21.52 -6.67 7.08
C HIS A 449 -23.06 -6.67 7.16
N HIS A 450 -23.69 -5.79 6.37
CA HIS A 450 -25.15 -5.75 6.25
C HIS A 450 -25.73 -7.01 5.60
N TYR A 451 -25.01 -7.59 4.63
CA TYR A 451 -25.41 -8.85 4.00
C TYR A 451 -25.46 -9.98 5.04
N THR A 452 -24.40 -10.16 5.81
CA THR A 452 -24.34 -11.18 6.86
C THR A 452 -25.42 -10.97 7.92
N ALA A 453 -25.70 -9.72 8.31
CA ALA A 453 -26.78 -9.41 9.26
C ALA A 453 -28.20 -9.72 8.73
N ALA A 454 -28.39 -9.84 7.42
CA ALA A 454 -29.67 -10.14 6.79
C ALA A 454 -29.88 -11.64 6.49
N LEU A 455 -28.92 -12.50 6.83
CA LEU A 455 -28.99 -13.94 6.60
C LEU A 455 -29.86 -14.63 7.65
N PRO A 456 -30.74 -15.58 7.25
CA PRO A 456 -31.51 -16.40 8.18
C PRO A 456 -30.61 -17.49 8.81
N ALA A 457 -29.76 -17.10 9.75
CA ALA A 457 -28.66 -17.95 10.21
C ALA A 457 -29.09 -19.12 11.10
N THR A 458 -30.27 -19.07 11.72
CA THR A 458 -30.73 -20.07 12.71
C THR A 458 -30.86 -21.47 12.11
N LEU A 459 -31.56 -21.60 10.99
CA LEU A 459 -31.78 -22.87 10.31
C LEU A 459 -30.77 -23.03 9.19
N TYR A 460 -30.03 -24.15 9.21
CA TYR A 460 -28.93 -24.38 8.28
C TYR A 460 -29.41 -24.41 6.83
N ASP A 461 -30.51 -25.13 6.56
CA ASP A 461 -31.04 -25.30 5.21
C ASP A 461 -31.54 -23.95 4.64
N GLU A 462 -32.22 -23.13 5.45
CA GLU A 462 -32.65 -21.79 5.03
C GLU A 462 -31.47 -20.87 4.73
N LEU A 463 -30.40 -20.97 5.52
CA LEU A 463 -29.16 -20.23 5.29
C LEU A 463 -28.49 -20.67 3.98
N LEU A 464 -28.35 -21.98 3.76
CA LEU A 464 -27.76 -22.55 2.56
C LEU A 464 -28.55 -22.16 1.31
N GLU A 465 -29.87 -22.37 1.31
CA GLU A 465 -30.77 -21.96 0.22
C GLU A 465 -30.66 -20.45 -0.06
N ARG A 466 -30.52 -19.63 0.99
CA ARG A 466 -30.35 -18.19 0.83
C ARG A 466 -29.01 -17.87 0.16
N LEU A 467 -27.92 -18.49 0.58
CA LEU A 467 -26.59 -18.31 -0.01
C LEU A 467 -26.55 -18.75 -1.47
N GLU A 468 -27.19 -19.88 -1.81
CA GLU A 468 -27.33 -20.37 -3.18
C GLU A 468 -28.13 -19.39 -4.05
N ARG A 469 -29.29 -18.95 -3.56
CA ARG A 469 -30.15 -17.97 -4.27
C ARG A 469 -29.43 -16.65 -4.53
N ASP A 470 -28.59 -16.21 -3.59
CA ASP A 470 -27.80 -14.98 -3.71
C ASP A 470 -26.53 -15.16 -4.57
N GLY A 471 -26.27 -16.37 -5.08
CA GLY A 471 -25.08 -16.69 -5.88
C GLY A 471 -23.78 -16.64 -5.08
N ALA A 472 -23.83 -16.82 -3.76
CA ALA A 472 -22.70 -16.64 -2.85
C ALA A 472 -21.49 -17.56 -3.21
N PHE A 473 -21.77 -18.73 -3.78
CA PHE A 473 -20.77 -19.75 -4.13
C PHE A 473 -20.17 -19.56 -5.53
N SER A 474 -20.83 -18.80 -6.42
CA SER A 474 -20.37 -18.58 -7.79
C SER A 474 -19.03 -17.87 -7.82
N THR A 475 -18.19 -18.20 -8.81
CA THR A 475 -17.00 -17.38 -9.07
C THR A 475 -17.39 -16.01 -9.64
N PRO A 476 -16.50 -15.00 -9.55
CA PRO A 476 -16.78 -13.66 -10.09
C PRO A 476 -17.10 -13.63 -11.60
N ASP A 477 -16.64 -14.64 -12.37
CA ASP A 477 -16.90 -14.75 -13.81
C ASP A 477 -18.22 -15.48 -14.12
N GLU A 478 -18.70 -16.30 -13.20
CA GLU A 478 -19.92 -17.13 -13.35
C GLU A 478 -21.19 -16.43 -12.85
N GLY A 479 -21.05 -15.38 -12.04
CA GLY A 479 -22.20 -14.71 -11.42
C GLY A 479 -21.95 -13.24 -11.12
N VAL A 480 -23.02 -12.46 -11.12
CA VAL A 480 -23.02 -11.11 -10.54
C VAL A 480 -23.59 -11.23 -9.13
N ALA A 481 -22.85 -10.76 -8.13
CA ALA A 481 -23.33 -10.70 -6.76
C ALA A 481 -24.72 -10.05 -6.69
N THR A 482 -25.77 -10.83 -6.43
CA THR A 482 -27.16 -10.36 -6.37
C THR A 482 -27.54 -9.85 -4.97
N PHE A 483 -26.57 -9.38 -4.17
CA PHE A 483 -26.81 -8.59 -2.94
C PHE A 483 -27.49 -7.23 -3.20
N ASN A 484 -28.05 -7.05 -4.41
CA ASN A 484 -28.68 -5.85 -4.93
C ASN A 484 -29.82 -5.33 -4.04
N ALA A 485 -30.53 -6.17 -3.28
CA ALA A 485 -31.53 -5.69 -2.32
C ALA A 485 -30.89 -4.89 -1.17
N VAL A 486 -29.80 -5.39 -0.59
CA VAL A 486 -29.03 -4.71 0.49
C VAL A 486 -28.27 -3.49 -0.05
N ARG A 487 -27.68 -3.59 -1.25
CA ARG A 487 -27.00 -2.47 -1.95
C ARG A 487 -27.94 -1.31 -2.30
N ARG A 488 -29.23 -1.60 -2.55
CA ARG A 488 -30.25 -0.58 -2.84
C ARG A 488 -30.83 0.04 -1.57
N ALA A 489 -30.92 -0.72 -0.46
CA ALA A 489 -31.46 -0.24 0.81
C ALA A 489 -30.44 0.53 1.67
N HIS A 490 -29.15 0.23 1.56
CA HIS A 490 -28.09 0.85 2.36
C HIS A 490 -27.01 1.43 1.43
N ARG A 491 -27.23 2.67 0.98
CA ARG A 491 -26.21 3.40 0.22
C ARG A 491 -25.06 3.77 1.15
N TYR A 492 -23.85 3.33 0.78
CA TYR A 492 -22.63 3.92 1.29
C TYR A 492 -22.47 5.30 0.63
N ASP A 493 -23.08 6.30 1.24
CA ASP A 493 -22.93 7.70 0.86
C ASP A 493 -21.83 8.29 1.75
N GLU A 494 -20.69 8.62 1.13
CA GLU A 494 -19.62 9.38 1.80
C GLU A 494 -20.22 10.72 2.22
N ARG A 495 -20.06 11.08 3.50
CA ARG A 495 -20.43 12.42 3.99
C ARG A 495 -19.41 13.46 3.55
#